data_AF-A0A2P4UGN0-F1
#
_entry.id   AF-A0A2P4UGN0-F1
#
_cell.length_a   1.000
_cell.length_b   1.000
_cell.length_c   1.000
_cell.angle_alpha   90.00
_cell.angle_beta   90.00
_cell.angle_gamma   90.00
#
_symmetry.space_group_name_H-M   'P 1'
#
loop_
_entity.id
_entity.type
_entity.pdbx_description
1 polymer ?
#
loop_
_entity_poly.entity_id
_entity_poly.type
_entity_poly.pdbx_seq_one_letter_code
_entity_poly.pdbx_strand_id
1 'polypeptide(L)'
;MGLAMSFLRVPPVLDGAADPAVVARRLFGAGGARPAGTALDLGGAWQAVHYLLTGDPWDGPQPEGDVVCGGRLLTEDGADELGRDVIYLEPARVAPIAAYLAATPFGAVAGRFDLTAMKAAHVQDADAFDDGVLDRVLAPAYAALGRFFGQAADAGEAVYKAMEERPAR
;
A
#
# COMPACT_ATOMS: atom_id res chain seq x y z
N MET A 1 19.01 -1.09 -4.37
CA MET A 1 17.82 -1.45 -5.18
C MET A 1 16.60 -1.06 -4.36
N GLY A 2 15.58 -0.45 -4.97
CA GLY A 2 14.38 0.01 -4.24
C GLY A 2 13.19 -0.90 -4.51
N LEU A 3 12.19 -0.86 -3.63
CA LEU A 3 10.92 -1.55 -3.78
C LEU A 3 9.85 -0.60 -4.35
N ALA A 4 8.90 -1.16 -5.09
CA ALA A 4 7.67 -0.51 -5.47
C ALA A 4 6.49 -1.25 -4.86
N MET A 5 5.45 -0.52 -4.43
CA MET A 5 4.23 -1.13 -3.92
C MET A 5 3.05 -0.87 -4.85
N SER A 6 2.31 -1.92 -5.16
CA SER A 6 1.02 -1.84 -5.84
C SER A 6 -0.09 -2.44 -4.99
N PHE A 7 -1.31 -1.98 -5.20
CA PHE A 7 -2.52 -2.39 -4.50
C PHE A 7 -3.52 -2.95 -5.51
N LEU A 8 -4.31 -3.92 -5.09
CA LEU A 8 -5.33 -4.57 -5.90
C LEU A 8 -6.58 -4.80 -5.05
N ARG A 9 -7.72 -4.24 -5.48
CA ARG A 9 -9.03 -4.55 -4.90
C ARG A 9 -9.54 -5.85 -5.48
N VAL A 10 -10.08 -6.71 -4.63
CA VAL A 10 -10.59 -8.02 -5.04
C VAL A 10 -12.06 -8.15 -4.63
N PRO A 11 -12.98 -8.27 -5.60
CA PRO A 11 -14.40 -8.49 -5.34
C PRO A 11 -14.67 -9.73 -4.48
N PRO A 12 -15.70 -9.70 -3.61
CA PRO A 12 -16.09 -10.85 -2.77
C PRO A 12 -16.33 -12.15 -3.55
N VAL A 13 -16.73 -12.06 -4.83
CA VAL A 13 -16.99 -13.22 -5.68
C VAL A 13 -15.69 -13.97 -6.04
N LEU A 14 -14.56 -13.27 -6.13
CA LEU A 14 -13.23 -13.91 -6.24
C LEU A 14 -12.74 -14.40 -4.87
N ASP A 15 -13.20 -13.76 -3.79
CA ASP A 15 -12.91 -14.09 -2.38
C ASP A 15 -13.80 -15.23 -1.83
N GLY A 16 -14.63 -15.86 -2.67
CA GLY A 16 -15.37 -17.10 -2.35
C GLY A 16 -14.49 -18.35 -2.24
N ALA A 17 -13.16 -18.20 -2.26
CA ALA A 17 -12.19 -19.24 -1.95
C ALA A 17 -11.78 -19.10 -0.48
N ALA A 18 -11.74 -20.21 0.27
CA ALA A 18 -11.55 -20.19 1.73
C ALA A 18 -10.21 -19.63 2.24
N ASP A 19 -9.23 -19.33 1.37
CA ASP A 19 -7.89 -18.89 1.76
C ASP A 19 -7.32 -17.77 0.85
N PRO A 20 -7.01 -16.58 1.40
CA PRO A 20 -6.43 -15.47 0.65
C PRO A 20 -5.07 -15.78 0.01
N ALA A 21 -4.32 -16.77 0.50
CA ALA A 21 -3.06 -17.20 -0.12
C ALA A 21 -3.29 -17.86 -1.49
N VAL A 22 -4.37 -18.63 -1.64
CA VAL A 22 -4.75 -19.25 -2.92
C VAL A 22 -5.15 -18.19 -3.94
N VAL A 23 -5.87 -17.15 -3.49
CA VAL A 23 -6.26 -16.01 -4.32
C VAL A 23 -5.01 -15.22 -4.75
N ALA A 24 -4.07 -14.95 -3.84
CA ALA A 24 -2.81 -14.29 -4.17
C ALA A 24 -2.04 -15.04 -5.27
N ARG A 25 -1.96 -16.37 -5.20
CA ARG A 25 -1.32 -17.18 -6.25
C ARG A 25 -1.97 -17.01 -7.62
N ARG A 26 -3.30 -16.91 -7.69
CA ARG A 26 -4.03 -16.69 -8.95
C ARG A 26 -3.80 -15.29 -9.52
N LEU A 27 -3.67 -14.29 -8.65
CA LEU A 27 -3.55 -12.88 -9.04
C LEU A 27 -2.10 -12.49 -9.37
N PHE A 28 -1.13 -13.04 -8.66
CA PHE A 28 0.29 -12.63 -8.72
C PHE A 28 1.24 -13.71 -9.26
N GLY A 29 0.76 -14.95 -9.44
CA GLY A 29 1.52 -16.05 -10.03
C GLY A 29 1.67 -15.95 -11.56
N ALA A 30 2.37 -16.92 -12.14
CA ALA A 30 2.61 -16.99 -13.58
C ALA A 30 1.29 -17.01 -14.39
N GLY A 31 1.08 -16.00 -15.24
CA GLY A 31 -0.13 -15.86 -16.04
C GLY A 31 -1.33 -15.26 -15.30
N GLY A 32 -1.13 -14.68 -14.11
CA GLY A 32 -2.18 -14.03 -13.33
C GLY A 32 -2.87 -12.90 -14.09
N ALA A 33 -4.21 -12.91 -14.09
CA ALA A 33 -5.02 -11.85 -14.66
C ALA A 33 -5.48 -10.89 -13.56
N ARG A 34 -4.98 -9.65 -13.59
CA ARG A 34 -5.46 -8.58 -12.71
C ARG A 34 -6.71 -7.96 -13.33
N PRO A 35 -7.85 -7.89 -12.62
CA PRO A 35 -9.04 -7.21 -13.14
C PRO A 35 -8.73 -5.75 -13.49
N ALA A 36 -9.06 -5.31 -14.71
CA ALA A 36 -8.81 -3.94 -15.13
C ALA A 36 -9.54 -2.94 -14.22
N GLY A 37 -8.88 -1.82 -13.88
CA GLY A 37 -9.46 -0.75 -13.05
C GLY A 37 -9.52 -1.04 -11.54
N THR A 38 -8.95 -2.14 -11.07
CA THR A 38 -8.90 -2.50 -9.64
C THR A 38 -7.54 -2.27 -8.99
N ALA A 39 -6.53 -1.88 -9.77
CA ALA A 39 -5.16 -1.70 -9.32
C ALA A 39 -4.79 -0.23 -9.09
N LEU A 40 -3.96 0.01 -8.08
CA LEU A 40 -3.27 1.28 -7.83
C LEU A 40 -1.78 0.99 -7.72
N ASP A 41 -0.95 1.69 -8.50
CA ASP A 41 0.50 1.65 -8.36
C ASP A 41 0.96 2.87 -7.57
N LEU A 42 1.57 2.64 -6.41
CA LEU A 42 2.14 3.67 -5.54
C LEU A 42 3.64 3.87 -5.83
N GLY A 43 4.22 3.03 -6.68
CA GLY A 43 5.62 3.05 -7.05
C GLY A 43 6.54 3.06 -5.82
N GLY A 44 7.64 3.80 -5.91
CA GLY A 44 8.58 3.95 -4.79
C GLY A 44 8.14 4.94 -3.71
N ALA A 45 6.99 5.61 -3.88
CA ALA A 45 6.50 6.58 -2.90
C ALA A 45 5.90 5.91 -1.65
N TRP A 46 5.71 4.58 -1.69
CA TRP A 46 4.99 3.83 -0.66
C TRP A 46 5.51 4.09 0.76
N GLN A 47 6.83 4.06 0.95
CA GLN A 47 7.40 4.17 2.30
C GLN A 47 7.34 5.61 2.82
N ALA A 48 7.50 6.59 1.94
CA ALA A 48 7.34 7.98 2.29
C ALA A 48 5.88 8.28 2.68
N VAL A 49 4.91 7.73 1.96
CA VAL A 49 3.48 7.87 2.32
C VAL A 49 3.18 7.17 3.65
N HIS A 50 3.71 5.96 3.87
CA HIS A 50 3.59 5.27 5.16
C HIS A 50 4.15 6.12 6.31
N TYR A 51 5.35 6.68 6.14
CA TYR A 51 5.95 7.57 7.13
C TYR A 51 5.09 8.81 7.42
N LEU A 52 4.47 9.43 6.40
CA LEU A 52 3.56 10.55 6.63
C LEU A 52 2.33 10.15 7.45
N LEU A 53 1.84 8.92 7.28
CA LEU A 53 0.68 8.40 7.99
C LEU A 53 1.00 8.09 9.46
N THR A 54 2.14 7.43 9.72
CA THR A 54 2.44 6.81 11.01
C THR A 54 3.57 7.50 11.79
N GLY A 55 4.46 8.21 11.12
CA GLY A 55 5.72 8.71 11.66
C GLY A 55 6.84 7.67 11.74
N ASP A 56 6.61 6.46 11.21
CA ASP A 56 7.56 5.35 11.24
C ASP A 56 7.72 4.73 9.83
N PRO A 57 8.93 4.31 9.40
CA PRO A 57 9.15 3.74 8.08
C PRO A 57 8.53 2.36 7.83
N TRP A 58 8.08 1.64 8.86
CA TRP A 58 7.61 0.25 8.75
C TRP A 58 6.35 0.00 9.58
N ASP A 59 6.33 0.48 10.81
CA ASP A 59 5.29 0.23 11.79
C ASP A 59 4.28 1.39 11.86
N GLY A 60 3.23 1.18 12.65
CA GLY A 60 2.26 2.21 12.95
C GLY A 60 1.01 1.65 13.64
N PRO A 61 0.28 2.50 14.38
CA PRO A 61 -1.01 2.12 14.93
C PRO A 61 -2.02 1.84 13.82
N GLN A 62 -3.06 1.08 14.15
CA GLN A 62 -4.21 0.90 13.27
C GLN A 62 -5.18 2.07 13.47
N PRO A 63 -5.80 2.59 12.39
CA PRO A 63 -5.76 2.07 11.03
C PRO A 63 -4.63 2.64 10.14
N GLU A 64 -3.81 3.58 10.63
CA GLU A 64 -2.85 4.32 9.80
C GLU A 64 -1.78 3.41 9.17
N GLY A 65 -1.20 2.52 9.97
CA GLY A 65 -0.19 1.57 9.53
C GLY A 65 -0.73 0.58 8.49
N ASP A 66 -2.04 0.29 8.56
CA ASP A 66 -2.69 -0.62 7.62
C ASP A 66 -2.90 -0.05 6.24
N VAL A 67 -2.72 1.25 6.04
CA VAL A 67 -2.81 1.83 4.71
C VAL A 67 -1.72 1.23 3.82
N VAL A 68 -0.50 1.07 4.33
CA VAL A 68 0.66 0.63 3.53
C VAL A 68 1.25 -0.68 4.06
N CYS A 69 1.86 -0.69 5.25
CA CYS A 69 2.61 -1.87 5.73
C CYS A 69 1.76 -2.90 6.49
N GLY A 70 0.65 -2.50 7.11
CA GLY A 70 -0.15 -3.39 7.94
C GLY A 70 -1.03 -4.35 7.14
N GLY A 71 -1.34 -5.51 7.72
CA GLY A 71 -2.08 -6.60 7.09
C GLY A 71 -1.52 -7.95 7.49
N ARG A 72 -2.02 -9.02 6.87
CA ARG A 72 -1.44 -10.37 6.99
C ARG A 72 -0.46 -10.58 5.85
N LEU A 73 0.81 -10.76 6.16
CA LEU A 73 1.79 -11.19 5.16
C LEU A 73 1.42 -12.62 4.71
N LEU A 74 1.17 -12.79 3.42
CA LEU A 74 0.83 -14.11 2.84
C LEU A 74 2.07 -14.89 2.42
N THR A 75 3.25 -14.29 2.55
CA THR A 75 4.50 -14.78 2.01
C THR A 75 5.48 -15.31 3.07
N GLU A 76 5.10 -15.25 4.35
CA GLU A 76 5.96 -15.57 5.51
C GLU A 76 6.33 -17.08 5.62
N ASP A 77 5.49 -17.99 5.08
CA ASP A 77 5.64 -19.45 5.24
C ASP A 77 6.02 -20.23 3.96
N GLY A 78 6.58 -19.58 2.92
CA GLY A 78 7.10 -20.30 1.74
C GLY A 78 7.04 -19.59 0.39
N ALA A 79 7.15 -18.27 0.35
CA ALA A 79 6.96 -17.48 -0.88
C ALA A 79 8.19 -17.34 -1.79
N ASP A 80 8.89 -18.44 -2.05
CA ASP A 80 9.67 -18.51 -3.29
C ASP A 80 8.75 -18.66 -4.53
N GLU A 81 7.47 -18.99 -4.36
CA GLU A 81 6.55 -19.24 -5.50
C GLU A 81 6.09 -17.98 -6.25
N LEU A 82 5.95 -16.83 -5.57
CA LEU A 82 5.44 -15.59 -6.19
C LEU A 82 6.54 -14.62 -6.62
N GLY A 83 7.77 -14.83 -6.11
CA GLY A 83 8.92 -13.95 -6.33
C GLY A 83 8.70 -12.51 -5.84
N ARG A 84 7.73 -12.28 -4.94
CA ARG A 84 7.33 -10.96 -4.42
C ARG A 84 6.55 -11.10 -3.11
N ASP A 85 6.63 -10.10 -2.25
CA ASP A 85 5.84 -10.07 -1.01
C ASP A 85 4.41 -9.62 -1.26
N VAL A 86 3.44 -10.30 -0.63
CA VAL A 86 2.01 -9.98 -0.74
C VAL A 86 1.38 -9.86 0.64
N ILE A 87 0.81 -8.68 0.91
CA ILE A 87 0.10 -8.37 2.15
C ILE A 87 -1.40 -8.35 1.86
N TYR A 88 -2.17 -9.04 2.71
CA TYR A 88 -3.61 -9.12 2.62
C TYR A 88 -4.31 -8.29 3.68
N LEU A 89 -5.33 -7.56 3.27
CA LEU A 89 -6.32 -6.90 4.10
C LEU A 89 -7.70 -7.48 3.82
N GLU A 90 -8.30 -8.03 4.86
CA GLU A 90 -9.70 -8.45 4.82
C GLU A 90 -10.65 -7.24 4.73
N PRO A 91 -11.85 -7.41 4.15
CA PRO A 91 -12.81 -6.32 3.97
C PRO A 91 -13.13 -5.56 5.27
N ALA A 92 -13.18 -6.25 6.41
CA ALA A 92 -13.45 -5.64 7.72
C ALA A 92 -12.40 -4.60 8.15
N ARG A 93 -11.17 -4.70 7.62
CA ARG A 93 -10.09 -3.73 7.89
C ARG A 93 -10.02 -2.60 6.87
N VAL A 94 -10.60 -2.80 5.69
CA VAL A 94 -10.64 -1.79 4.62
C VAL A 94 -11.53 -0.60 5.00
N ALA A 95 -12.69 -0.85 5.62
CA ALA A 95 -13.61 0.24 6.00
C ALA A 95 -13.04 1.23 7.03
N PRO A 96 -12.38 0.80 8.13
CA PRO A 96 -11.68 1.71 9.04
C PRO A 96 -10.59 2.55 8.35
N ILE A 97 -9.84 1.95 7.40
CA ILE A 97 -8.82 2.68 6.63
C ILE A 97 -9.47 3.76 5.75
N ALA A 98 -10.53 3.42 5.03
CA ALA A 98 -11.26 4.37 4.19
C ALA A 98 -11.83 5.53 5.01
N ALA A 99 -12.42 5.23 6.17
CA ALA A 99 -12.93 6.25 7.09
C ALA A 99 -11.81 7.17 7.61
N TYR A 100 -10.66 6.60 7.99
CA TYR A 100 -9.50 7.37 8.41
C TYR A 100 -8.98 8.31 7.31
N LEU A 101 -8.80 7.80 6.08
CA LEU A 101 -8.33 8.60 4.94
C LEU A 101 -9.33 9.68 4.53
N ALA A 102 -10.63 9.44 4.72
CA ALA A 102 -11.67 10.45 4.47
C ALA A 102 -11.69 11.54 5.55
N ALA A 103 -11.45 11.18 6.81
CA ALA A 103 -11.42 12.11 7.94
C ALA A 103 -10.11 12.89 8.05
N THR A 104 -9.04 12.39 7.46
CA THR A 104 -7.68 12.96 7.56
C THR A 104 -7.30 13.58 6.21
N PRO A 105 -7.42 14.91 6.04
CA PRO A 105 -6.94 15.54 4.82
C PRO A 105 -5.41 15.46 4.73
N PHE A 106 -4.86 15.50 3.51
CA PHE A 106 -3.40 15.42 3.30
C PHE A 106 -2.62 16.44 4.14
N GLY A 107 -3.13 17.66 4.33
CA GLY A 107 -2.48 18.67 5.17
C GLY A 107 -2.24 18.24 6.62
N ALA A 108 -3.05 17.32 7.16
CA ALA A 108 -2.88 16.80 8.51
C ALA A 108 -1.69 15.82 8.62
N VAL A 109 -1.39 15.08 7.56
CA VAL A 109 -0.24 14.15 7.51
C VAL A 109 1.02 14.81 6.94
N ALA A 110 0.86 15.82 6.07
CA ALA A 110 1.96 16.56 5.47
C ALA A 110 2.84 17.28 6.50
N GLY A 111 2.30 17.60 7.68
CA GLY A 111 3.07 18.16 8.80
C GLY A 111 4.16 17.22 9.35
N ARG A 112 4.12 15.93 9.01
CA ARG A 112 5.18 14.96 9.34
C ARG A 112 6.31 14.92 8.30
N PHE A 113 6.18 15.66 7.20
CA PHE A 113 7.24 15.71 6.19
C PHE A 113 8.44 16.48 6.73
N ASP A 114 9.49 15.74 7.05
CA ASP A 114 10.79 16.27 7.43
C ASP A 114 11.86 15.43 6.74
N LEU A 115 12.50 16.00 5.70
CA LEU A 115 13.53 15.29 4.93
C LEU A 115 14.72 14.85 5.78
N THR A 116 15.07 15.61 6.81
CA THR A 116 16.18 15.25 7.70
C THR A 116 15.80 14.04 8.54
N ALA A 117 14.59 14.06 9.13
CA ALA A 117 14.08 12.94 9.91
C ALA A 117 13.87 11.68 9.05
N MET A 118 13.31 11.82 7.84
CA MET A 118 13.09 10.72 6.91
C MET A 118 14.40 10.06 6.46
N LYS A 119 15.44 10.85 6.17
CA LYS A 119 16.78 10.32 5.86
C LYS A 119 17.39 9.59 7.05
N ALA A 120 17.28 10.16 8.26
CA ALA A 120 17.76 9.53 9.48
C ALA A 120 17.01 8.23 9.81
N ALA A 121 15.73 8.14 9.45
CA ALA A 121 14.91 6.94 9.55
C ALA A 121 15.09 5.96 8.37
N HIS A 122 16.00 6.26 7.44
CA HIS A 122 16.26 5.46 6.23
C HIS A 122 15.01 5.19 5.38
N VAL A 123 14.11 6.17 5.29
CA VAL A 123 12.97 6.10 4.37
C VAL A 123 13.48 6.02 2.93
N GLN A 124 12.98 5.05 2.17
CA GLN A 124 13.37 4.82 0.79
C GLN A 124 13.23 6.09 -0.05
N ASP A 125 14.23 6.30 -0.92
CA ASP A 125 14.33 7.42 -1.85
C ASP A 125 14.44 8.81 -1.18
N ALA A 126 14.46 8.91 0.17
CA ALA A 126 14.51 10.19 0.88
C ALA A 126 15.74 11.03 0.52
N ASP A 127 16.88 10.39 0.21
CA ASP A 127 18.09 11.08 -0.26
C ASP A 127 17.92 11.77 -1.62
N ALA A 128 17.02 11.25 -2.47
CA ALA A 128 16.74 11.78 -3.80
C ALA A 128 15.57 12.78 -3.82
N PHE A 129 14.92 13.02 -2.67
CA PHE A 129 13.80 13.95 -2.59
C PHE A 129 14.27 15.40 -2.68
N ASP A 130 13.49 16.20 -3.40
CA ASP A 130 13.61 17.65 -3.49
C ASP A 130 12.42 18.33 -2.79
N ASP A 131 12.49 19.66 -2.68
CA ASP A 131 11.48 20.47 -2.00
C ASP A 131 10.08 20.36 -2.63
N GLY A 132 9.98 19.88 -3.88
CA GLY A 132 8.72 19.70 -4.59
C GLY A 132 8.14 18.28 -4.52
N VAL A 133 8.78 17.33 -3.83
CA VAL A 133 8.32 15.93 -3.78
C VAL A 133 6.96 15.82 -3.08
N LEU A 134 6.72 16.66 -2.07
CA LEU A 134 5.51 16.62 -1.26
C LEU A 134 4.27 16.85 -2.13
N ASP A 135 4.29 17.89 -2.97
CA ASP A 135 3.17 18.27 -3.83
C ASP A 135 3.10 17.44 -5.12
N ARG A 136 4.25 17.09 -5.71
CA ARG A 136 4.28 16.40 -7.02
C ARG A 136 4.09 14.89 -6.92
N VAL A 137 4.47 14.28 -5.79
CA VAL A 137 4.49 12.82 -5.63
C VAL A 137 3.62 12.38 -4.47
N LEU A 138 3.85 12.92 -3.26
CA LEU A 138 3.22 12.40 -2.05
C LEU A 138 1.73 12.78 -1.94
N ALA A 139 1.36 14.02 -2.28
CA ALA A 139 -0.03 14.46 -2.25
C ALA A 139 -0.92 13.70 -3.26
N PRO A 140 -0.51 13.52 -4.55
CA PRO A 140 -1.28 12.71 -5.49
C PRO A 140 -1.36 11.24 -5.09
N ALA A 141 -0.29 10.67 -4.55
CA ALA A 141 -0.26 9.29 -4.04
C ALA A 141 -1.25 9.09 -2.88
N TYR A 142 -1.25 10.00 -1.91
CA TYR A 142 -2.21 10.01 -0.80
C TYR A 142 -3.66 10.12 -1.29
N ALA A 143 -3.93 11.05 -2.21
CA ALA A 143 -5.26 11.21 -2.79
C ALA A 143 -5.73 9.96 -3.57
N ALA A 144 -4.79 9.27 -4.24
CA ALA A 144 -5.08 8.01 -4.93
C ALA A 144 -5.43 6.88 -3.95
N LEU A 145 -4.72 6.78 -2.82
CA LEU A 145 -5.06 5.84 -1.75
C LEU A 145 -6.44 6.12 -1.16
N GLY A 146 -6.77 7.39 -0.89
CA GLY A 146 -8.09 7.77 -0.39
C GLY A 146 -9.21 7.32 -1.34
N ARG A 147 -9.07 7.58 -2.65
CA ARG A 147 -10.03 7.09 -3.66
C ARG A 147 -10.09 5.57 -3.71
N PHE A 148 -8.94 4.90 -3.68
CA PHE A 148 -8.83 3.46 -3.77
C PHE A 148 -9.50 2.75 -2.59
N PHE A 149 -9.17 3.15 -1.35
CA PHE A 149 -9.75 2.57 -0.16
C PHE A 149 -11.23 2.92 -0.01
N GLY A 150 -11.66 4.12 -0.43
CA GLY A 150 -13.08 4.47 -0.50
C GLY A 150 -13.86 3.51 -1.42
N GLN A 151 -13.37 3.29 -2.64
CA GLN A 151 -13.99 2.34 -3.59
C GLN A 151 -14.02 0.91 -3.04
N ALA A 152 -12.92 0.46 -2.40
CA ALA A 152 -12.83 -0.87 -1.81
C ALA A 152 -13.84 -1.04 -0.66
N ALA A 153 -13.96 -0.04 0.21
CA ALA A 153 -14.90 -0.06 1.33
C ALA A 153 -16.35 -0.06 0.86
N ASP A 154 -16.71 0.80 -0.12
CA ASP A 154 -18.06 0.90 -0.67
C ASP A 154 -18.53 -0.42 -1.31
N ALA A 155 -17.60 -1.16 -1.92
CA ALA A 155 -17.87 -2.43 -2.57
C ALA A 155 -17.65 -3.67 -1.68
N GLY A 156 -17.22 -3.47 -0.42
CA GLY A 156 -16.91 -4.56 0.52
C GLY A 156 -15.77 -5.47 0.05
N GLU A 157 -14.80 -4.92 -0.67
CA GLU A 157 -13.71 -5.65 -1.30
C GLU A 157 -12.53 -5.86 -0.35
N ALA A 158 -11.84 -6.98 -0.53
CA ALA A 158 -10.53 -7.20 0.08
C ALA A 158 -9.46 -6.40 -0.68
N VAL A 159 -8.32 -6.15 -0.03
CA VAL A 159 -7.17 -5.48 -0.65
C VAL A 159 -5.93 -6.34 -0.53
N TYR A 160 -5.25 -6.55 -1.65
CA TYR A 160 -3.93 -7.14 -1.73
C TYR A 160 -2.91 -6.07 -2.06
N LYS A 161 -1.77 -6.09 -1.37
CA LYS A 161 -0.64 -5.20 -1.62
C LYS A 161 0.54 -6.05 -2.04
N ALA A 162 1.21 -5.69 -3.11
CA ALA A 162 2.36 -6.41 -3.61
C ALA A 162 3.58 -5.50 -3.58
N MET A 163 4.68 -5.98 -2.98
CA MET A 163 5.98 -5.33 -3.04
C MET A 163 6.87 -6.03 -4.06
N GLU A 164 7.38 -5.26 -5.01
CA GLU A 164 8.17 -5.76 -6.13
C GLU A 164 9.49 -4.98 -6.24
N GLU A 165 10.55 -5.65 -6.67
CA GLU A 165 11.82 -4.99 -6.95
C GLU A 165 11.64 -3.99 -8.09
N ARG A 166 12.08 -2.75 -7.87
CA ARG A 166 12.14 -1.73 -8.91
C ARG A 166 13.50 -1.83 -9.62
N PRO A 167 13.54 -1.95 -10.96
CA PRO A 167 14.79 -1.90 -11.70
C PRO A 167 15.52 -0.58 -11.40
N ALA A 168 16.85 -0.63 -11.33
CA ALA A 168 17.67 0.57 -11.19
C ALA A 168 17.36 1.52 -12.36
N ARG A 169 17.00 2.76 -12.04
CA ARG A 169 16.79 3.83 -13.03
C ARG A 169 18.11 4.39 -13.51
#